data_AF-A0A7V0QZA4-F1
#
_entry.id   AF-A0A7V0QZA4-F1
#
_cell.length_a   1.000
_cell.length_b   1.000
_cell.length_c   1.000
_cell.angle_alpha   90.00
_cell.angle_beta   90.00
_cell.angle_gamma   90.00
#
_symmetry.space_group_name_H-M   'P 1'
#
loop_
_entity.id
_entity.type
_entity.pdbx_description
1 polymer ?
#
loop_
_entity_poly.entity_id
_entity_poly.type
_entity_poly.pdbx_seq_one_letter_code
_entity_poly.pdbx_strand_id
1 'polypeptide(L)'
;MKHEEEIIERKSWIAAVMGMTMTGMGQIYNGGLLKGVSLFVVFIVTFVVGFRLSVYLPDKYFIVGITLSLGATLSVYIYSIVEAYRKSSKQGVGYKLKFYNKWYFYIAAWALCFFITGTANLYIRDNVFALYKIPVDYHQPVVLKGDRVIADKTAYKRKSPQK
;
A
#
# COMPACT_ATOMS: atom_id res chain seq x y z
N MET A 1 12.17 37.06 20.48
CA MET A 1 12.67 36.76 19.13
C MET A 1 11.54 36.12 18.35
N LYS A 2 10.85 36.90 17.49
CA LYS A 2 9.82 36.38 16.59
C LYS A 2 10.56 35.58 15.53
N HIS A 3 10.39 34.26 15.49
CA HIS A 3 10.80 33.48 14.32
C HIS A 3 9.98 34.01 13.15
N GLU A 4 10.63 34.74 12.25
CA GLU A 4 10.08 35.01 10.92
C GLU A 4 9.79 33.65 10.30
N GLU A 5 8.50 33.29 10.27
CA GLU A 5 8.05 32.07 9.63
C GLU A 5 8.26 32.24 8.13
N GLU A 6 9.38 31.73 7.64
CA GLU A 6 9.77 31.78 6.25
C GLU A 6 8.68 31.15 5.37
N ILE A 7 8.07 31.97 4.51
CA ILE A 7 6.98 31.57 3.64
C ILE A 7 7.60 31.05 2.33
N ILE A 8 7.56 29.73 2.13
CA ILE A 8 8.20 29.08 0.98
C ILE A 8 7.13 28.54 0.02
N GLU A 9 7.29 28.83 -1.27
CA GLU A 9 6.46 28.25 -2.31
C GLU A 9 6.74 26.73 -2.46
N ARG A 10 5.71 25.90 -2.28
CA ARG A 10 5.82 24.45 -2.44
C ARG A 10 5.59 24.05 -3.89
N LYS A 11 6.62 23.50 -4.54
CA LYS A 11 6.52 22.98 -5.91
C LYS A 11 5.60 21.76 -5.98
N SER A 12 4.49 21.88 -6.71
CA SER A 12 3.46 20.83 -6.85
C SER A 12 3.98 19.52 -7.43
N TRP A 13 4.97 19.56 -8.32
CA TRP A 13 5.58 18.36 -8.87
C TRP A 13 6.37 17.57 -7.82
N ILE A 14 7.00 18.24 -6.84
CA ILE A 14 7.69 17.55 -5.74
C ILE A 14 6.68 16.81 -4.86
N ALA A 15 5.52 17.42 -4.59
CA ALA A 15 4.44 16.77 -3.85
C ALA A 15 3.94 15.51 -4.56
N ALA A 16 3.83 15.55 -5.89
CA ALA A 16 3.44 14.40 -6.70
C ALA A 16 4.51 13.31 -6.69
N VAL A 17 5.78 13.65 -6.90
CA VAL A 17 6.90 12.68 -6.86
C VAL A 17 7.01 12.03 -5.49
N MET A 18 6.87 12.80 -4.39
CA MET A 18 6.84 12.23 -3.04
C MET A 18 5.62 11.34 -2.81
N GLY A 19 4.46 11.66 -3.39
CA GLY A 19 3.28 10.79 -3.36
C GLY A 19 3.46 9.51 -4.17
N MET A 20 4.24 9.55 -5.25
CA MET A 20 4.57 8.39 -6.07
C MET A 20 5.54 7.44 -5.38
N THR A 21 6.49 7.97 -4.60
CA THR A 21 7.38 7.09 -3.83
C THR A 21 6.63 6.38 -2.71
N MET A 22 5.64 7.04 -2.11
CA MET A 22 4.75 6.41 -1.12
C MET A 22 3.44 7.17 -0.90
N THR A 23 2.36 6.40 -0.71
CA THR A 23 1.04 6.96 -0.36
C THR A 23 1.13 7.86 0.87
N GLY A 24 0.54 9.05 0.77
CA GLY A 24 0.48 10.01 1.88
C GLY A 24 1.70 10.92 2.02
N MET A 25 2.87 10.59 1.46
CA MET A 25 4.08 11.44 1.59
C MET A 25 3.92 12.82 0.92
N GLY A 26 3.25 12.88 -0.23
CA GLY A 26 2.90 14.16 -0.86
C GLY A 26 2.04 15.07 0.04
N GLN A 27 1.17 14.49 0.88
CA GLN A 27 0.38 15.27 1.84
C GLN A 27 1.22 15.73 3.04
N ILE A 28 2.19 14.94 3.48
CA ILE A 28 3.16 15.33 4.52
C ILE A 28 3.97 16.53 4.03
N TYR A 29 4.42 16.51 2.77
CA TYR A 29 5.13 17.63 2.14
C TYR A 29 4.33 18.93 2.14
N ASN A 30 3.02 18.83 1.90
CA ASN A 30 2.07 19.93 1.96
C ASN A 30 1.67 20.33 3.40
N GLY A 31 2.34 19.79 4.43
CA GLY A 31 2.09 20.11 5.85
C GLY A 31 0.83 19.49 6.43
N GLY A 32 0.26 18.49 5.75
CA GLY A 32 -0.89 17.72 6.19
C GLY A 32 -0.48 16.37 6.78
N LEU A 33 0.37 16.34 7.82
CA LEU A 33 0.87 15.10 8.43
C LEU A 33 -0.26 14.11 8.76
N LEU A 34 -1.29 14.56 9.49
CA LEU A 34 -2.46 13.75 9.84
C LEU A 34 -3.13 13.14 8.60
N LYS A 35 -3.36 13.94 7.55
CA LYS A 35 -3.95 13.44 6.30
C LYS A 35 -3.05 12.44 5.58
N GLY A 36 -1.74 12.69 5.53
CA GLY A 36 -0.78 11.78 4.92
C GLY A 36 -0.74 10.43 5.63
N VAL A 37 -0.66 10.44 6.96
CA VAL A 37 -0.71 9.22 7.78
C VAL A 37 -2.06 8.52 7.63
N SER A 38 -3.17 9.24 7.66
CA SER A 38 -4.50 8.63 7.45
C SER A 38 -4.62 7.96 6.09
N LEU A 39 -4.17 8.60 5.00
CA LEU A 39 -4.20 7.99 3.67
C LEU A 39 -3.30 6.75 3.57
N PHE A 40 -2.13 6.78 4.22
CA PHE A 40 -1.25 5.63 4.29
C PHE A 40 -1.89 4.46 5.06
N VAL A 41 -2.54 4.75 6.20
CA VAL A 41 -3.30 3.74 6.97
C VAL A 41 -4.45 3.19 6.14
N VAL A 42 -5.23 4.03 5.47
CA VAL A 42 -6.32 3.59 4.59
C VAL A 42 -5.78 2.69 3.49
N PHE A 43 -4.65 3.04 2.86
CA PHE A 43 -4.01 2.21 1.84
C PHE A 43 -3.63 0.82 2.38
N ILE A 44 -2.97 0.75 3.55
CA ILE A 44 -2.61 -0.54 4.17
C ILE A 44 -3.86 -1.33 4.53
N VAL A 45 -4.86 -0.70 5.15
CA VAL A 45 -6.09 -1.36 5.57
C VAL A 45 -6.85 -1.89 4.36
N THR A 46 -7.04 -1.08 3.31
CA THR A 46 -7.69 -1.52 2.07
C THR A 46 -6.95 -2.70 1.45
N PHE A 47 -5.62 -2.66 1.41
CA PHE A 47 -4.82 -3.78 0.89
C PHE A 47 -4.99 -5.05 1.73
N VAL A 48 -4.75 -4.98 3.04
CA VAL A 48 -4.79 -6.15 3.93
C VAL A 48 -6.20 -6.71 4.07
N VAL A 49 -7.20 -5.86 4.31
CA VAL A 49 -8.60 -6.27 4.47
C VAL A 49 -9.17 -6.76 3.16
N GLY A 50 -8.97 -6.04 2.05
CA GLY A 50 -9.45 -6.46 0.74
C GLY A 50 -8.88 -7.82 0.36
N PHE A 51 -7.57 -7.98 0.51
CA PHE A 51 -6.93 -9.26 0.25
C PHE A 51 -7.45 -10.37 1.18
N ARG A 52 -7.63 -10.09 2.48
CA ARG A 52 -8.17 -11.08 3.43
C ARG A 52 -9.61 -11.48 3.12
N LEU A 53 -10.48 -10.53 2.75
CA LEU A 53 -11.85 -10.77 2.32
C LEU A 53 -11.90 -11.63 1.06
N SER A 54 -10.93 -11.44 0.14
CA SER A 54 -10.80 -12.24 -1.07
C SER A 54 -10.61 -13.74 -0.77
N VAL A 55 -9.99 -14.07 0.35
CA VAL A 55 -9.78 -15.47 0.79
C VAL A 55 -11.04 -16.11 1.38
N TYR A 56 -11.96 -15.30 1.91
CA TYR A 56 -13.23 -15.81 2.46
C TYR A 56 -14.30 -15.98 1.37
N LEU A 57 -14.08 -15.45 0.17
CA LEU A 57 -14.95 -15.68 -0.97
C LEU A 57 -14.85 -17.13 -1.46
N PRO A 58 -15.91 -17.70 -2.05
CA PRO A 58 -15.84 -18.99 -2.74
C PRO A 58 -14.73 -19.00 -3.80
N ASP A 59 -14.08 -20.16 -4.02
CA ASP A 59 -12.91 -20.30 -4.89
C ASP A 59 -13.11 -19.68 -6.30
N LYS A 60 -14.32 -19.81 -6.87
CA LYS A 60 -14.71 -19.21 -8.15
C LYS A 60 -14.59 -17.66 -8.20
N TYR A 61 -14.68 -17.00 -7.05
CA TYR A 61 -14.62 -15.54 -6.92
C TYR A 61 -13.31 -15.05 -6.31
N PHE A 62 -12.38 -15.95 -5.98
CA PHE A 62 -11.09 -15.58 -5.38
C PHE A 62 -10.32 -14.58 -6.25
N ILE A 63 -10.19 -14.86 -7.55
CA ILE A 63 -9.49 -13.99 -8.51
C ILE A 63 -10.20 -12.62 -8.63
N VAL A 64 -11.53 -12.63 -8.65
CA VAL A 64 -12.34 -11.40 -8.73
C VAL A 64 -12.14 -10.56 -7.47
N GLY A 65 -12.16 -11.18 -6.28
CA GLY A 65 -11.92 -10.51 -5.00
C GLY A 65 -10.54 -9.85 -4.95
N ILE A 66 -9.49 -10.58 -5.34
CA ILE A 66 -8.13 -10.03 -5.39
C ILE A 66 -8.06 -8.86 -6.36
N THR A 67 -8.63 -9.01 -7.55
CA THR A 67 -8.62 -7.97 -8.59
C THR A 67 -9.31 -6.70 -8.11
N LEU A 68 -10.48 -6.82 -7.47
CA LEU A 68 -11.20 -5.68 -6.88
C LEU A 68 -10.40 -5.02 -5.75
N SER A 69 -9.76 -5.82 -4.90
CA SER A 69 -8.95 -5.31 -3.78
C SER A 69 -7.72 -4.55 -4.27
N LEU A 70 -7.03 -5.06 -5.30
CA LEU A 70 -5.94 -4.36 -5.96
C LEU A 70 -6.42 -3.08 -6.64
N GLY A 71 -7.56 -3.13 -7.35
CA GLY A 71 -8.17 -1.96 -7.98
C GLY A 71 -8.54 -0.87 -6.98
N ALA A 72 -9.11 -1.24 -5.83
CA ALA A 72 -9.43 -0.30 -4.75
C ALA A 72 -8.15 0.30 -4.13
N THR A 73 -7.15 -0.52 -3.86
CA THR A 73 -5.85 -0.08 -3.34
C THR A 73 -5.16 0.90 -4.30
N LEU A 74 -5.16 0.59 -5.60
CA LEU A 74 -4.60 1.44 -6.65
C LEU A 74 -5.38 2.76 -6.77
N SER A 75 -6.70 2.71 -6.61
CA SER A 75 -7.55 3.90 -6.62
C SER A 75 -7.24 4.85 -5.46
N VAL A 76 -7.04 4.31 -4.25
CA VAL A 76 -6.59 5.09 -3.07
C VAL A 76 -5.20 5.69 -3.32
N TYR A 77 -4.29 4.91 -3.90
CA TYR A 77 -2.95 5.38 -4.26
C TYR A 77 -2.99 6.57 -5.23
N ILE A 78 -3.68 6.42 -6.36
CA ILE A 78 -3.82 7.48 -7.37
C ILE A 78 -4.53 8.70 -6.77
N TYR A 79 -5.61 8.48 -6.01
CA TYR A 79 -6.32 9.55 -5.32
C TYR A 79 -5.38 10.35 -4.42
N SER A 80 -4.52 9.69 -3.64
CA SER A 80 -3.58 10.37 -2.74
C SER A 80 -2.61 11.29 -3.48
N ILE A 81 -2.14 10.87 -4.66
CA ILE A 81 -1.22 11.65 -5.51
C ILE A 81 -1.95 12.85 -6.10
N VAL A 82 -3.13 12.62 -6.68
CA VAL A 82 -3.94 13.69 -7.29
C VAL A 82 -4.36 14.72 -6.25
N GLU A 83 -4.77 14.29 -5.06
CA GLU A 83 -5.11 15.18 -3.96
C GLU A 83 -3.89 15.99 -3.50
N ALA A 84 -2.71 15.36 -3.37
CA ALA A 84 -1.49 16.05 -2.97
C ALA A 84 -1.07 17.10 -4.00
N TYR A 85 -1.15 16.77 -5.29
CA TYR A 85 -0.86 17.70 -6.37
C TYR A 85 -1.83 18.89 -6.37
N ARG A 86 -3.14 18.62 -6.33
CA ARG A 86 -4.18 19.67 -6.31
C ARG A 86 -4.04 20.60 -5.11
N LYS A 87 -3.70 20.06 -3.95
CA LYS A 87 -3.54 20.84 -2.72
C LYS A 87 -2.30 21.71 -2.75
N SER A 88 -1.16 21.20 -3.22
CA SER A 88 0.06 21.99 -3.40
C SER A 88 -0.16 23.12 -4.40
N SER A 89 -0.88 22.86 -5.50
CA SER A 89 -1.19 23.86 -6.51
C SER A 89 -2.09 24.99 -6.01
N LYS A 90 -2.95 24.71 -5.01
CA LYS A 90 -3.84 25.71 -4.41
C LYS A 90 -3.21 26.46 -3.24
N GLN A 91 -2.24 25.86 -2.55
CA GLN A 91 -1.63 26.46 -1.35
C GLN A 91 -0.64 27.59 -1.66
N GLY A 92 -0.05 27.63 -2.87
CA GLY A 92 0.77 28.76 -3.33
C GLY A 92 1.86 29.24 -2.34
N VAL A 93 2.29 30.50 -2.49
CA VAL A 93 3.33 31.20 -1.71
C VAL A 93 2.88 31.53 -0.28
N GLY A 94 1.99 30.74 0.33
CA GLY A 94 1.43 31.00 1.68
C GLY A 94 1.78 29.92 2.71
N TYR A 95 2.67 28.99 2.37
CA TYR A 95 2.95 27.83 3.21
C TYR A 95 3.92 28.17 4.34
N LYS A 96 3.44 28.01 5.58
CA LYS A 96 4.25 28.11 6.79
C LYS A 96 4.93 26.78 7.10
N LEU A 97 6.27 26.82 7.17
CA LEU A 97 7.08 25.67 7.56
C LEU A 97 6.72 25.19 8.97
N LYS A 98 6.20 23.96 9.08
CA LYS A 98 6.05 23.27 10.36
C LYS A 98 7.36 22.64 10.80
N PHE A 99 7.53 22.44 12.11
CA PHE A 99 8.77 21.92 12.73
C PHE A 99 9.25 20.56 12.16
N TYR A 100 8.34 19.75 11.61
CA TYR A 100 8.61 18.45 11.03
C TYR A 100 9.02 18.49 9.55
N ASN A 101 9.06 19.66 8.89
CA ASN A 101 9.46 19.78 7.48
C ASN A 101 10.98 19.76 7.26
N LYS A 102 11.72 18.95 8.02
CA LYS A 102 13.15 18.79 7.82
C LYS A 102 13.41 17.52 7.02
N TRP A 103 14.41 17.55 6.16
CA TRP A 103 14.72 16.46 5.22
C TRP A 103 14.82 15.09 5.91
N TYR A 104 15.39 15.03 7.12
CA TYR A 104 15.53 13.79 7.88
C TYR A 104 14.20 13.19 8.36
N PHE A 105 13.15 14.00 8.58
CA PHE A 105 11.82 13.47 8.93
C PHE A 105 11.18 12.74 7.75
N TYR A 106 11.39 13.24 6.52
CA TYR A 106 10.90 12.56 5.32
C TYR A 106 11.59 11.22 5.10
N ILE A 107 12.91 11.17 5.29
CA ILE A 107 13.68 9.92 5.20
C ILE A 107 13.26 8.93 6.29
N ALA A 108 13.13 9.40 7.54
CA ALA A 108 12.68 8.56 8.65
C ALA A 108 11.27 8.01 8.42
N ALA A 109 10.34 8.84 7.96
CA ALA A 109 8.97 8.41 7.62
C ALA A 109 8.98 7.41 6.46
N TRP A 110 9.77 7.65 5.42
CA TRP A 110 9.91 6.74 4.29
C TRP A 110 10.49 5.40 4.71
N ALA A 111 11.58 5.39 5.47
CA ALA A 111 12.20 4.18 5.99
C ALA A 111 11.22 3.39 6.88
N LEU A 112 10.55 4.05 7.83
CA LEU A 112 9.58 3.41 8.71
C LEU A 112 8.48 2.70 7.92
N CYS A 113 7.89 3.39 6.95
CA CYS A 113 6.82 2.83 6.13
C CYS A 113 7.33 1.71 5.20
N PHE A 114 8.57 1.82 4.68
CA PHE A 114 9.22 0.75 3.94
C PHE A 114 9.43 -0.50 4.82
N PHE A 115 9.88 -0.34 6.06
CA PHE A 115 10.00 -1.45 7.01
C PHE A 115 8.65 -2.08 7.34
N ILE A 116 7.60 -1.28 7.58
CA ILE A 116 6.26 -1.79 7.86
C ILE A 116 5.72 -2.61 6.67
N THR A 117 5.82 -2.07 5.45
CA THR A 117 5.33 -2.75 4.25
C THR A 117 6.19 -3.97 3.90
N GLY A 118 7.51 -3.90 4.06
CA GLY A 118 8.43 -5.01 3.85
C GLY A 118 8.18 -6.18 4.81
N THR A 119 8.06 -5.89 6.11
CA THR A 119 7.76 -6.91 7.13
C THR A 119 6.38 -7.54 6.93
N ALA A 120 5.36 -6.75 6.57
CA ALA A 120 4.04 -7.25 6.22
C ALA A 120 4.09 -8.20 4.99
N ASN A 121 4.84 -7.86 3.95
CA ASN A 121 5.00 -8.71 2.77
C ASN A 121 5.70 -10.04 3.09
N LEU A 122 6.77 -10.00 3.89
CA LEU A 122 7.46 -11.21 4.36
C LEU A 122 6.51 -12.09 5.17
N TYR A 123 5.76 -11.51 6.11
CA TYR A 123 4.79 -12.24 6.90
C TYR A 123 3.70 -12.91 6.04
N ILE A 124 3.16 -12.21 5.03
CA ILE A 124 2.16 -12.74 4.10
C ILE A 124 2.72 -13.93 3.31
N ARG A 125 3.94 -13.80 2.78
CA ARG A 125 4.63 -14.88 2.04
C ARG A 125 4.88 -16.11 2.92
N ASP A 126 5.29 -15.90 4.16
CA ASP A 126 5.71 -16.99 5.03
C ASP A 126 4.51 -17.70 5.66
N ASN A 127 3.44 -16.98 5.98
CA ASN A 127 2.33 -17.50 6.80
C ASN A 127 0.98 -17.60 6.07
N VAL A 128 0.78 -16.91 4.94
CA VAL A 128 -0.54 -16.82 4.31
C VAL A 128 -0.57 -17.53 2.96
N PHE A 129 0.32 -17.20 2.03
CA PHE A 129 0.30 -17.77 0.68
C PHE A 129 1.67 -18.22 0.20
N ALA A 130 1.71 -19.33 -0.52
CA ALA A 130 2.87 -19.74 -1.30
C ALA A 130 2.47 -20.00 -2.75
N LEU A 131 3.29 -19.50 -3.67
CA LEU A 131 3.18 -19.78 -5.09
C LEU A 131 4.13 -20.94 -5.41
N TYR A 132 3.58 -22.05 -5.88
CA TYR A 132 4.35 -23.21 -6.29
C TYR A 132 4.27 -23.41 -7.80
N LYS A 133 5.38 -23.83 -8.40
CA LYS A 133 5.41 -24.30 -9.79
C LYS A 133 5.46 -25.81 -9.76
N ILE A 134 4.53 -26.47 -10.44
CA ILE A 134 4.44 -27.94 -10.46
C ILE A 134 5.49 -28.49 -11.44
N PRO A 135 6.49 -29.25 -10.96
CA PRO A 135 7.60 -29.69 -11.81
C PRO A 135 7.36 -31.02 -12.53
N VAL A 136 6.31 -31.76 -12.16
CA VAL A 136 6.11 -33.18 -12.52
C VAL A 136 4.67 -33.47 -12.92
N ASP A 137 4.47 -34.47 -13.79
CA ASP A 137 3.19 -34.84 -14.41
C ASP A 137 2.39 -35.92 -13.64
N TYR A 138 2.41 -35.91 -12.31
CA TYR A 138 1.73 -36.94 -11.50
C TYR A 138 0.25 -36.66 -11.18
N HIS A 139 -0.26 -35.45 -11.49
CA HIS A 139 -1.61 -35.01 -11.12
C HIS A 139 -2.52 -34.71 -12.32
N GLN A 140 -2.26 -35.33 -13.46
CA GLN A 140 -3.10 -35.22 -14.66
C GLN A 140 -4.45 -35.92 -14.45
N PRO A 141 -5.57 -35.39 -15.00
CA PRO A 141 -5.65 -34.25 -15.91
C PRO A 141 -5.84 -32.88 -15.22
N VAL A 142 -5.95 -32.83 -13.90
CA VAL A 142 -6.37 -31.62 -13.16
C VAL A 142 -5.24 -30.60 -13.02
N VAL A 143 -4.01 -31.05 -12.86
CA VAL A 143 -2.83 -30.20 -12.72
C VAL A 143 -1.73 -30.70 -13.65
N LEU A 144 -1.26 -29.84 -14.54
CA LEU A 144 -0.26 -30.13 -15.56
C LEU A 144 1.13 -29.65 -15.12
N LYS A 145 2.18 -30.29 -15.63
CA LYS A 145 3.54 -29.81 -15.45
C LYS A 145 3.69 -28.40 -16.03
N GLY A 146 4.27 -27.52 -15.23
CA GLY A 146 4.43 -26.10 -15.56
C GLY A 146 3.36 -25.19 -14.97
N ASP A 147 2.25 -25.74 -14.47
CA ASP A 147 1.20 -24.97 -13.81
C ASP A 147 1.74 -24.25 -12.56
N ARG A 148 1.20 -23.06 -12.32
CA ARG A 148 1.46 -22.26 -11.13
C ARG A 148 0.24 -22.31 -10.22
N VAL A 149 0.42 -22.86 -9.03
CA VAL A 149 -0.65 -22.99 -8.04
C VAL A 149 -0.38 -22.04 -6.87
N ILE A 150 -1.45 -21.45 -6.37
CA ILE A 150 -1.43 -20.64 -5.15
C ILE A 150 -1.98 -21.52 -4.02
N ALA A 151 -1.16 -21.76 -3.00
CA ALA A 151 -1.57 -22.50 -1.80
C ALA A 151 -1.86 -21.53 -0.66
N ASP A 152 -3.06 -21.62 -0.08
CA ASP A 152 -3.42 -20.93 1.17
C ASP A 152 -2.94 -21.74 2.38
N LYS A 153 -1.93 -21.23 3.09
CA LYS A 153 -1.38 -21.84 4.31
C LYS A 153 -2.32 -21.72 5.52
N THR A 154 -3.33 -20.87 5.45
CA THR A 154 -4.31 -20.65 6.53
C THR A 154 -5.58 -21.48 6.37
N ALA A 155 -5.72 -22.25 5.30
CA ALA A 155 -6.92 -23.05 5.02
C ALA A 155 -7.26 -24.04 6.15
N TYR A 156 -6.25 -24.66 6.78
CA TYR A 156 -6.45 -25.61 7.89
C TYR A 156 -7.15 -24.98 9.11
N LYS A 157 -7.02 -23.65 9.30
CA LYS A 157 -7.70 -22.93 10.39
C LYS A 157 -9.19 -22.75 10.14
N ARG A 158 -9.63 -22.84 8.88
CA ARG A 158 -11.03 -22.63 8.47
C ARG A 158 -11.76 -23.95 8.22
N LYS A 159 -11.05 -24.96 7.70
CA LYS A 159 -11.63 -26.25 7.36
C LYS A 159 -10.67 -27.37 7.74
N SER A 160 -11.20 -28.39 8.42
CA SER A 160 -10.43 -29.62 8.65
C SER A 160 -10.15 -30.31 7.31
N PRO A 161 -8.99 -31.00 7.17
CA PRO A 161 -8.68 -31.76 5.97
C PRO A 161 -9.82 -32.73 5.65
N GLN A 162 -10.30 -32.70 4.41
CA GLN A 162 -11.28 -33.67 3.91
C GLN A 162 -10.57 -34.63 2.96
N LYS A 163 -10.93 -35.90 3.04
CA LYS A 163 -10.41 -36.96 2.16
C LYS A 163 -11.11 -36.94 0.81
#